data_AF-A0A810BRB3-F1
#
_entry.id   AF-A0A810BRB3-F1
#
_cell.length_a   1.000
_cell.length_b   1.000
_cell.length_c   1.000
_cell.angle_alpha   90.00
_cell.angle_beta   90.00
_cell.angle_gamma   90.00
#
_symmetry.space_group_name_H-M   'P 1'
#
loop_
_entity.id
_entity.type
_entity.pdbx_description
1 polymer ?
#
loop_
_entity_poly.entity_id
_entity_poly.type
_entity_poly.pdbx_seq_one_letter_code
_entity_poly.pdbx_strand_id
1 'polypeptide(L)'
;MFTMNPTEADTFMARLEAGQSLRMLTGGAGEPPICSTEAFRRHCELHPEWGAKTLALVEANSKSRIQDGIVKRTTDRTACNQGHPLPPEVIARMQAERRYDHRWCEACARRWQGVGRYFAEEADVIEPPANVERLTLSGGSRFLSADDIALIESWLIRGASLRKLLGAWDVIRFRLALKNNPDLESRLRPIIERNAKVAVVVGSRKRRISHCKYGHELTIENTGIKPSNGSRFCLTCNRTFAGAPVTPQMLDNVERGLLTGMSVGDLTTPRDGKRPTITYAQWRTVRRTRPDINERFMRALRNPATIRSFMSGNTIARVPGLTLAAPVDFVRSDAPLYVPQEGDYEWLYSLTPRYLQRSARDEIVGDLFLELVERRVDRAGVPACAKRMVAAYNKENPMKAYGDIRTPLPLDAPAYLDGTISRVETVSDGLWV
;
A
#
# COMPACT_ATOMS: atom_id res chain seq x y z
N MET A 1 -10.96 3.76 34.44
CA MET A 1 -10.89 2.41 33.84
C MET A 1 -12.17 2.24 33.03
N PHE A 2 -12.11 2.16 31.69
CA PHE A 2 -13.34 2.17 30.86
C PHE A 2 -13.98 0.79 30.84
N THR A 3 -15.07 0.64 31.58
CA THR A 3 -16.02 -0.48 31.52
C THR A 3 -17.27 0.00 30.81
N MET A 4 -18.08 -0.93 30.28
CA MET A 4 -19.39 -0.56 29.73
C MET A 4 -20.27 0.05 30.83
N ASN A 5 -21.01 1.11 30.49
CA ASN A 5 -22.07 1.59 31.37
C ASN A 5 -23.29 0.66 31.31
N PRO A 6 -24.25 0.74 32.26
CA PRO A 6 -25.41 -0.17 32.29
C PRO A 6 -26.24 -0.15 30.99
N THR A 7 -26.49 1.04 30.42
CA THR A 7 -27.24 1.20 29.17
C THR A 7 -26.53 0.54 27.98
N GLU A 8 -25.21 0.66 27.90
CA GLU A 8 -24.38 -0.03 26.91
C GLU A 8 -24.46 -1.55 27.11
N ALA A 9 -24.44 -2.03 28.34
CA ALA A 9 -24.56 -3.47 28.65
C ALA A 9 -25.91 -4.06 28.24
N ASP A 10 -27.00 -3.35 28.50
CA ASP A 10 -28.34 -3.76 28.11
C ASP A 10 -28.49 -3.75 26.58
N THR A 11 -28.03 -2.68 25.92
CA THR A 11 -28.05 -2.58 24.45
C THR A 11 -27.20 -3.67 23.81
N PHE A 12 -26.02 -3.95 24.37
CA PHE A 12 -25.11 -4.99 23.90
C PHE A 12 -25.77 -6.37 23.99
N MET A 13 -26.42 -6.69 25.12
CA MET A 13 -27.13 -7.95 25.31
C MET A 13 -28.31 -8.08 24.37
N ALA A 14 -29.14 -7.06 24.23
CA ALA A 14 -30.30 -7.10 23.33
C ALA A 14 -29.88 -7.36 21.87
N ARG A 15 -28.81 -6.72 21.39
CA ARG A 15 -28.30 -6.96 20.04
C ARG A 15 -27.66 -8.33 19.88
N LEU A 16 -27.03 -8.85 20.93
CA LEU A 16 -26.48 -10.19 20.93
C LEU A 16 -27.60 -11.24 20.93
N GLU A 17 -28.67 -11.06 21.71
CA GLU A 17 -29.87 -11.91 21.67
C GLU A 17 -30.57 -11.86 20.29
N ALA A 18 -30.48 -10.73 19.58
CA ALA A 18 -30.94 -10.57 18.19
C ALA A 18 -30.01 -11.21 17.14
N GLY A 19 -28.98 -11.97 17.52
CA GLY A 19 -28.13 -12.71 16.59
C GLY A 19 -26.92 -11.94 16.03
N GLN A 20 -26.65 -10.72 16.50
CA GLN A 20 -25.47 -9.98 16.04
C GLN A 20 -24.16 -10.62 16.54
N SER A 21 -23.08 -10.43 15.79
CA SER A 21 -21.77 -11.00 16.18
C SER A 21 -21.01 -10.06 17.11
N LEU A 22 -20.20 -10.63 18.02
CA LEU A 22 -19.30 -9.86 18.89
C LEU A 22 -18.48 -8.82 18.12
N ARG A 23 -17.98 -9.20 16.94
CA ARG A 23 -17.18 -8.31 16.08
C ARG A 23 -17.97 -7.09 15.62
N MET A 24 -19.26 -7.22 15.30
CA MET A 24 -20.09 -6.08 14.92
C MET A 24 -20.26 -5.11 16.10
N LEU A 25 -20.46 -5.65 17.30
CA LEU A 25 -20.68 -4.86 18.51
C LEU A 25 -19.41 -4.14 19.01
N THR A 26 -18.22 -4.69 18.77
CA THR A 26 -16.95 -4.18 19.33
C THR A 26 -15.99 -3.51 18.34
N GLY A 27 -16.34 -3.41 17.05
CA GLY A 27 -15.51 -2.70 16.06
C GLY A 27 -15.60 -3.21 14.61
N GLY A 28 -16.77 -3.68 14.18
CA GLY A 28 -17.00 -4.21 12.84
C GLY A 28 -17.28 -3.11 11.82
N ALA A 29 -17.20 -3.43 10.52
CA ALA A 29 -17.62 -2.52 9.47
C ALA A 29 -19.16 -2.51 9.41
N GLY A 30 -19.77 -1.33 9.53
CA GLY A 30 -21.22 -1.14 9.44
C GLY A 30 -21.72 -0.07 10.40
N GLU A 31 -21.99 -0.46 11.64
CA GLU A 31 -22.51 0.42 12.68
C GLU A 31 -21.42 0.86 13.67
N PRO A 32 -21.58 2.02 14.35
CA PRO A 32 -20.70 2.41 15.43
C PRO A 32 -20.63 1.30 16.50
N PRO A 33 -19.42 0.94 16.98
CA PRO A 33 -19.31 -0.05 18.04
C PRO A 33 -19.97 0.47 19.32
N ILE A 34 -20.68 -0.41 20.05
CA ILE A 34 -21.25 -0.07 21.35
C ILE A 34 -20.14 0.16 22.37
N CYS A 35 -19.09 -0.68 22.31
CA CYS A 35 -17.95 -0.57 23.21
C CYS A 35 -16.67 -1.09 22.53
N SER A 36 -15.51 -0.83 23.15
CA SER A 36 -14.26 -1.44 22.71
C SER A 36 -14.17 -2.90 23.17
N THR A 37 -13.36 -3.72 22.46
CA THR A 37 -13.10 -5.11 22.87
C THR A 37 -12.49 -5.21 24.27
N GLU A 38 -11.72 -4.21 24.69
CA GLU A 38 -11.13 -4.16 26.04
C GLU A 38 -12.18 -3.85 27.11
N ALA A 39 -13.09 -2.90 26.84
CA ALA A 39 -14.19 -2.57 27.76
C ALA A 39 -15.13 -3.77 27.97
N PHE A 40 -15.44 -4.51 26.90
CA PHE A 40 -16.21 -5.76 26.97
C PHE A 40 -15.55 -6.80 27.89
N ARG A 41 -14.24 -7.06 27.73
CA ARG A 41 -13.52 -8.05 28.56
C ARG A 41 -13.53 -7.66 30.03
N ARG A 42 -13.23 -6.40 30.33
CA ARG A 42 -13.27 -5.89 31.71
C ARG A 42 -14.67 -5.97 32.31
N HIS A 43 -15.72 -5.69 31.52
CA HIS A 43 -17.09 -5.81 31.99
C HIS A 43 -17.47 -7.27 32.30
N CYS A 44 -17.03 -8.24 31.49
CA CYS A 44 -17.19 -9.67 31.79
C CYS A 44 -16.46 -10.10 33.06
N GLU A 45 -15.26 -9.55 33.32
CA GLU A 45 -14.48 -9.83 34.53
C GLU A 45 -15.16 -9.28 35.80
N LEU A 46 -15.78 -8.09 35.72
CA LEU A 46 -16.47 -7.46 36.85
C LEU A 46 -17.86 -8.06 37.10
N HIS A 47 -18.53 -8.57 36.06
CA HIS A 47 -19.87 -9.15 36.12
C HIS A 47 -19.86 -10.58 35.58
N PRO A 48 -19.41 -11.58 36.37
CA PRO A 48 -19.15 -12.93 35.86
C PRO A 48 -20.40 -13.66 35.34
N GLU A 49 -21.57 -13.46 35.97
CA GLU A 49 -22.83 -14.04 35.51
C GLU A 49 -23.26 -13.48 34.15
N TRP A 50 -23.14 -12.15 33.98
CA TRP A 50 -23.36 -11.48 32.70
C TRP A 50 -22.37 -11.99 31.67
N GLY A 51 -21.07 -12.01 31.99
CA GLY A 51 -20.01 -12.48 31.10
C GLY A 51 -20.22 -13.92 30.62
N ALA A 52 -20.67 -14.83 31.50
CA ALA A 52 -21.00 -16.20 31.14
C ALA A 52 -22.17 -16.28 30.15
N LYS A 53 -23.26 -15.55 30.41
CA LYS A 53 -24.42 -15.48 29.50
C LYS A 53 -24.01 -14.90 28.14
N THR A 54 -23.26 -13.81 28.14
CA THR A 54 -22.82 -13.12 26.93
C THR A 54 -21.90 -14.01 26.09
N LEU A 55 -20.94 -14.71 26.69
CA LEU A 55 -20.04 -15.61 25.96
C LEU A 55 -20.79 -16.81 25.35
N ALA A 56 -21.79 -17.36 26.03
CA ALA A 56 -22.63 -18.42 25.49
C ALA A 56 -23.41 -17.95 24.25
N LEU A 57 -23.99 -16.74 24.29
CA LEU A 57 -24.67 -16.14 23.15
C LEU A 57 -23.70 -15.81 22.00
N VAL A 58 -22.49 -15.32 22.28
CA VAL A 58 -21.46 -15.10 21.25
C VAL A 58 -21.13 -16.40 20.53
N GLU A 59 -21.00 -17.51 21.27
CA GLU A 59 -20.74 -18.82 20.66
C GLU A 59 -21.94 -19.30 19.83
N ALA A 60 -23.16 -19.17 20.34
CA ALA A 60 -24.39 -19.52 19.62
C ALA A 60 -24.54 -18.74 18.32
N ASN A 61 -24.37 -17.41 18.36
CA ASN A 61 -24.45 -16.56 17.17
C ASN A 61 -23.34 -16.85 16.16
N SER A 62 -22.13 -17.15 16.65
CA SER A 62 -21.04 -17.57 15.76
C SER A 62 -21.39 -18.87 15.05
N LYS A 63 -22.04 -19.83 15.72
CA LYS A 63 -22.48 -21.09 15.10
C LYS A 63 -23.61 -20.85 14.10
N SER A 64 -24.61 -20.02 14.43
CA SER A 64 -25.73 -19.69 13.54
C SER A 64 -25.23 -19.03 12.26
N ARG A 65 -24.44 -17.96 12.34
CA ARG A 65 -23.94 -17.23 11.16
C ARG A 65 -23.09 -18.09 10.22
N ILE A 66 -22.45 -19.10 10.79
CA ILE A 66 -21.69 -20.10 10.06
C ILE A 66 -22.63 -21.06 9.31
N GLN A 67 -23.71 -21.50 9.97
CA GLN A 67 -24.74 -22.36 9.38
C GLN A 67 -25.55 -21.63 8.29
N ASP A 68 -25.82 -20.35 8.50
CA ASP A 68 -26.52 -19.46 7.55
C ASP A 68 -25.65 -19.07 6.34
N GLY A 69 -24.38 -19.51 6.30
CA GLY A 69 -23.44 -19.18 5.23
C GLY A 69 -23.02 -17.70 5.17
N ILE A 70 -23.51 -16.85 6.08
CA ILE A 70 -23.15 -15.43 6.21
C ILE A 70 -21.66 -15.30 6.45
N VAL A 71 -21.11 -16.17 7.31
CA VAL A 71 -19.67 -16.37 7.46
C VAL A 71 -19.33 -17.67 6.78
N LYS A 72 -18.87 -17.60 5.51
CA LYS A 72 -18.32 -18.77 4.83
C LYS A 72 -17.26 -19.39 5.74
N ARG A 73 -17.45 -20.64 6.16
CA ARG A 73 -16.37 -21.34 6.87
C ARG A 73 -15.18 -21.37 5.92
N THR A 74 -14.01 -21.15 6.48
CA THR A 74 -12.75 -21.44 5.75
C THR A 74 -12.70 -22.90 5.27
N THR A 75 -13.57 -23.78 5.81
CA THR A 75 -13.70 -25.20 5.50
C THR A 75 -14.54 -25.52 4.27
N ASP A 76 -15.37 -24.60 3.76
CA ASP A 76 -16.21 -24.86 2.57
C ASP A 76 -15.48 -24.48 1.27
N ARG A 77 -14.16 -24.35 1.37
CA ARG A 77 -13.31 -24.02 0.24
C ARG A 77 -13.04 -25.27 -0.57
N THR A 78 -13.63 -25.31 -1.76
CA THR A 78 -13.31 -26.31 -2.80
C THR A 78 -11.95 -26.05 -3.46
N ALA A 79 -11.35 -24.87 -3.22
CA ALA A 79 -10.06 -24.48 -3.79
C ALA A 79 -9.16 -23.77 -2.77
N CYS A 80 -7.84 -23.93 -2.95
CA CYS A 80 -6.83 -23.28 -2.13
C CYS A 80 -6.78 -21.75 -2.39
N ASN A 81 -5.99 -20.98 -1.61
CA ASN A 81 -5.84 -19.53 -1.84
C ASN A 81 -5.24 -19.15 -3.21
N GLN A 82 -4.70 -20.11 -3.96
CA GLN A 82 -4.19 -19.93 -5.33
C GLN A 82 -5.17 -20.44 -6.39
N GLY A 83 -6.38 -20.86 -6.00
CA GLY A 83 -7.40 -21.36 -6.93
C GLY A 83 -7.25 -22.82 -7.34
N HIS A 84 -6.27 -23.55 -6.81
CA HIS A 84 -6.14 -24.99 -7.09
C HIS A 84 -7.22 -25.79 -6.35
N PRO A 85 -7.85 -26.80 -6.98
CA PRO A 85 -8.84 -27.64 -6.31
C PRO A 85 -8.22 -28.38 -5.11
N LEU A 86 -9.00 -28.53 -4.03
CA LEU A 86 -8.63 -29.30 -2.85
C LEU A 86 -9.35 -30.66 -2.88
N PRO A 87 -8.63 -31.79 -2.82
CA PRO A 87 -9.26 -33.10 -2.68
C PRO A 87 -10.10 -33.20 -1.40
N PRO A 88 -11.20 -33.97 -1.38
CA PRO A 88 -12.04 -34.16 -0.19
C PRO A 88 -11.24 -34.61 1.05
N GLU A 89 -10.25 -35.48 0.87
CA GLU A 89 -9.36 -35.96 1.94
C GLU A 89 -8.55 -34.82 2.60
N VAL A 90 -8.05 -33.90 1.79
CA VAL A 90 -7.30 -32.73 2.27
C VAL A 90 -8.22 -31.78 3.02
N ILE A 91 -9.44 -31.60 2.53
CA ILE A 91 -10.48 -30.79 3.20
C ILE A 91 -10.83 -31.41 4.56
N ALA A 92 -11.05 -32.73 4.62
CA ALA A 92 -11.32 -33.44 5.87
C ALA A 92 -10.19 -33.26 6.90
N ARG A 93 -8.93 -33.34 6.47
CA ARG A 93 -7.78 -33.07 7.34
C ARG A 93 -7.76 -31.61 7.84
N MET A 94 -8.06 -30.63 6.97
CA MET A 94 -8.12 -29.21 7.35
C MET A 94 -9.20 -28.94 8.39
N GLN A 95 -10.33 -29.62 8.25
CA GLN A 95 -11.44 -29.57 9.20
C GLN A 95 -11.05 -30.17 10.55
N ALA A 96 -10.42 -31.35 10.54
CA ALA A 96 -9.97 -32.03 11.76
C ALA A 96 -8.96 -31.20 12.57
N GLU A 97 -7.96 -30.60 11.91
CA GLU A 97 -6.92 -29.79 12.58
C GLU A 97 -7.34 -28.34 12.85
N ARG A 98 -8.53 -27.91 12.40
CA ARG A 98 -9.00 -26.51 12.44
C ARG A 98 -7.98 -25.51 11.90
N ARG A 99 -7.19 -25.92 10.90
CA ARG A 99 -6.14 -25.10 10.28
C ARG A 99 -6.23 -25.15 8.77
N TYR A 100 -6.35 -23.98 8.16
CA TYR A 100 -6.29 -23.82 6.71
C TYR A 100 -4.86 -23.47 6.28
N ASP A 101 -4.10 -24.46 5.83
CA ASP A 101 -2.76 -24.27 5.24
C ASP A 101 -2.81 -24.53 3.73
N HIS A 102 -2.66 -23.46 2.94
CA HIS A 102 -2.56 -23.55 1.47
C HIS A 102 -1.48 -24.51 0.96
N ARG A 103 -0.53 -24.92 1.81
CA ARG A 103 0.50 -25.92 1.51
C ARG A 103 -0.01 -27.35 1.48
N TRP A 104 -1.21 -27.64 1.98
CA TRP A 104 -1.78 -28.99 1.88
C TRP A 104 -2.48 -29.26 0.56
N CYS A 105 -2.72 -28.22 -0.25
CA CYS A 105 -3.06 -28.40 -1.65
C CYS A 105 -1.87 -29.06 -2.35
N GLU A 106 -2.08 -30.18 -3.03
CA GLU A 106 -1.00 -30.95 -3.66
C GLU A 106 -0.21 -30.14 -4.70
N ALA A 107 -0.87 -29.31 -5.51
CA ALA A 107 -0.20 -28.44 -6.48
C ALA A 107 0.68 -27.38 -5.80
N CYS A 108 0.21 -26.81 -4.69
CA CYS A 108 1.07 -25.96 -3.85
C CYS A 108 2.18 -26.80 -3.22
N ALA A 109 1.84 -27.94 -2.61
CA ALA A 109 2.77 -28.82 -1.92
C ALA A 109 3.92 -29.24 -2.83
N ARG A 110 3.68 -29.66 -4.06
CA ARG A 110 4.71 -29.99 -5.07
C ARG A 110 5.59 -28.79 -5.40
N ARG A 111 4.99 -27.59 -5.54
CA ARG A 111 5.77 -26.34 -5.69
C ARG A 111 6.64 -26.02 -4.47
N TRP A 112 6.27 -26.53 -3.28
CA TRP A 112 6.99 -26.36 -2.02
C TRP A 112 7.78 -27.61 -1.59
N GLN A 113 7.72 -28.73 -2.31
CA GLN A 113 8.48 -29.95 -2.02
C GLN A 113 9.95 -29.63 -2.31
N GLY A 114 10.81 -29.80 -1.29
CA GLY A 114 12.19 -29.31 -1.27
C GLY A 114 12.36 -27.96 -0.54
N VAL A 115 11.30 -27.16 -0.43
CA VAL A 115 11.24 -25.96 0.42
C VAL A 115 10.71 -26.36 1.80
N GLY A 116 11.48 -27.19 2.51
CA GLY A 116 11.10 -27.75 3.80
C GLY A 116 10.66 -26.70 4.83
N ARG A 117 9.83 -27.13 5.79
CA ARG A 117 9.72 -26.46 7.09
C ARG A 117 11.02 -26.75 7.85
N TYR A 118 12.10 -26.12 7.44
CA TYR A 118 13.38 -26.31 8.11
C TYR A 118 13.34 -25.55 9.43
N PHE A 119 13.27 -26.32 10.51
CA PHE A 119 13.68 -25.85 11.82
C PHE A 119 15.12 -25.33 11.68
N ALA A 120 15.38 -24.20 12.34
CA ALA A 120 16.69 -23.58 12.32
C ALA A 120 17.70 -24.59 12.88
N GLU A 121 18.47 -25.23 12.01
CA GLU A 121 19.78 -25.70 12.42
C GLU A 121 20.62 -24.46 12.74
N GLU A 122 21.41 -24.61 13.79
CA GLU A 122 22.27 -23.60 14.39
C GLU A 122 23.31 -23.18 13.34
N ALA A 123 22.95 -22.22 12.49
CA ALA A 123 23.96 -21.35 11.91
C ALA A 123 24.79 -20.83 13.09
N ASP A 124 26.12 -20.80 12.96
CA ASP A 124 27.05 -20.20 13.91
C ASP A 124 26.73 -18.71 14.07
N VAL A 125 25.62 -18.43 14.76
CA VAL A 125 25.20 -17.10 15.15
C VAL A 125 26.17 -16.77 16.26
N ILE A 126 27.14 -15.91 15.94
CA ILE A 126 27.84 -15.13 16.95
C ILE A 126 26.75 -14.45 17.75
N GLU A 127 26.39 -15.02 18.90
CA GLU A 127 25.38 -14.47 19.76
C GLU A 127 25.90 -13.11 20.21
N PRO A 128 25.28 -12.00 19.78
CA PRO A 128 25.72 -10.71 20.25
C PRO A 128 25.56 -10.71 21.76
N PRO A 129 26.49 -10.08 22.51
CA PRO A 129 26.47 -10.12 23.96
C PRO A 129 25.06 -9.82 24.49
N ALA A 130 24.53 -10.79 25.23
CA ALA A 130 23.25 -10.65 25.89
C ALA A 130 23.35 -9.43 26.84
N ASN A 131 22.31 -8.58 26.86
CA ASN A 131 22.22 -7.45 27.79
C ASN A 131 23.33 -6.38 27.70
N VAL A 132 23.67 -5.91 26.49
CA VAL A 132 24.45 -4.66 26.36
C VAL A 132 23.61 -3.49 26.84
N GLU A 133 23.90 -2.97 28.04
CA GLU A 133 23.43 -1.67 28.50
C GLU A 133 23.98 -0.56 27.59
N ARG A 134 23.24 0.55 27.48
CA ARG A 134 23.72 1.69 26.69
C ARG A 134 25.01 2.23 27.32
N LEU A 135 25.98 2.53 26.47
CA LEU A 135 27.23 3.14 26.92
C LEU A 135 26.94 4.53 27.47
N THR A 136 27.50 4.82 28.64
CA THR A 136 27.55 6.17 29.18
C THR A 136 28.83 6.81 28.69
N LEU A 137 28.70 7.69 27.69
CA LEU A 137 29.83 8.42 27.12
C LEU A 137 30.09 9.72 27.90
N SER A 138 31.26 10.31 27.72
CA SER A 138 31.54 11.63 28.27
C SER A 138 30.49 12.67 27.78
N GLY A 139 29.80 13.28 28.73
CA GLY A 139 28.76 14.28 28.50
C GLY A 139 29.33 15.67 28.19
N GLY A 140 28.50 16.57 27.67
CA GLY A 140 28.81 18.01 27.61
C GLY A 140 29.57 18.54 26.38
N SER A 141 30.10 17.67 25.50
CA SER A 141 30.78 18.09 24.26
C SER A 141 30.03 17.66 23.00
N ARG A 142 30.11 18.47 21.94
CA ARG A 142 29.64 18.10 20.59
C ARG A 142 30.50 16.97 19.98
N PHE A 143 31.73 16.79 20.46
CA PHE A 143 32.68 15.79 20.00
C PHE A 143 32.84 14.68 21.02
N LEU A 144 33.15 13.47 20.55
CA LEU A 144 33.51 12.34 21.40
C LEU A 144 34.98 12.46 21.81
N SER A 145 35.30 12.08 23.04
CA SER A 145 36.70 11.94 23.45
C SER A 145 37.36 10.75 22.75
N ALA A 146 38.69 10.70 22.75
CA ALA A 146 39.41 9.53 22.24
C ALA A 146 39.02 8.24 23.00
N ASP A 147 38.80 8.35 24.32
CA ASP A 147 38.37 7.25 25.17
C ASP A 147 36.96 6.76 24.82
N ASP A 148 36.03 7.68 24.53
CA ASP A 148 34.68 7.34 24.05
C ASP A 148 34.76 6.57 22.72
N ILE A 149 35.62 7.02 21.80
CA ILE A 149 35.80 6.36 20.50
C ILE A 149 36.39 4.95 20.68
N ALA A 150 37.40 4.81 21.53
CA ALA A 150 38.02 3.51 21.84
C ALA A 150 37.03 2.55 22.51
N LEU A 151 36.20 3.06 23.43
CA LEU A 151 35.14 2.28 24.07
C LEU A 151 34.11 1.81 23.03
N ILE A 152 33.59 2.71 22.20
CA ILE A 152 32.63 2.36 21.13
C ILE A 152 33.23 1.32 20.20
N GLU A 153 34.47 1.51 19.75
CA GLU A 153 35.19 0.57 18.90
C GLU A 153 35.28 -0.81 19.53
N SER A 154 35.68 -0.91 20.80
CA SER A 154 35.81 -2.20 21.50
C SER A 154 34.48 -2.99 21.51
N TRP A 155 33.35 -2.30 21.66
CA TRP A 155 32.03 -2.90 21.62
C TRP A 155 31.55 -3.26 20.21
N LEU A 156 31.92 -2.46 19.21
CA LEU A 156 31.68 -2.81 17.81
C LEU A 156 32.46 -4.08 17.43
N ILE A 157 33.71 -4.23 17.86
CA ILE A 157 34.49 -5.45 17.62
C ILE A 157 33.83 -6.68 18.26
N ARG A 158 33.18 -6.51 19.42
CA ARG A 158 32.38 -7.54 20.11
C ARG A 158 31.01 -7.84 19.47
N GLY A 159 30.71 -7.27 18.30
CA GLY A 159 29.47 -7.56 17.57
C GLY A 159 28.25 -6.73 17.98
N ALA A 160 28.40 -5.75 18.88
CA ALA A 160 27.27 -4.89 19.27
C ALA A 160 26.93 -3.89 18.16
N SER A 161 25.63 -3.61 17.96
CA SER A 161 25.20 -2.59 16.99
C SER A 161 25.19 -1.20 17.60
N LEU A 162 25.52 -0.17 16.81
CA LEU A 162 25.48 1.23 17.24
C LEU A 162 24.14 1.62 17.87
N ARG A 163 23.02 1.12 17.34
CA ARG A 163 21.68 1.44 17.85
C ARG A 163 21.41 0.87 19.25
N LYS A 164 22.06 -0.24 19.59
CA LYS A 164 21.97 -0.86 20.91
C LYS A 164 22.93 -0.16 21.89
N LEU A 165 24.13 0.17 21.42
CA LEU A 165 25.18 0.81 22.22
C LEU A 165 24.85 2.25 22.59
N LEU A 166 24.32 3.04 21.66
CA LEU A 166 24.32 4.50 21.75
C LEU A 166 22.90 5.07 21.73
N GLY A 167 22.72 6.18 22.46
CA GLY A 167 21.54 7.04 22.31
C GLY A 167 21.51 7.72 20.94
N ALA A 168 20.35 8.25 20.54
CA ALA A 168 20.19 8.92 19.24
C ALA A 168 21.19 10.08 19.06
N TRP A 169 21.46 10.83 20.13
CA TRP A 169 22.40 11.94 20.10
C TRP A 169 23.86 11.48 19.93
N ASP A 170 24.27 10.43 20.65
CA ASP A 170 25.62 9.89 20.56
C ASP A 170 25.89 9.21 19.21
N VAL A 171 24.86 8.65 18.55
CA VAL A 171 24.98 8.19 17.16
C VAL A 171 25.33 9.36 16.22
N ILE A 172 24.78 10.55 16.45
CA ILE A 172 25.10 11.73 15.65
C ILE A 172 26.54 12.20 15.94
N ARG A 173 26.93 12.29 17.22
CA ARG A 173 28.31 12.64 17.63
C ARG A 173 29.33 11.67 17.01
N PHE A 174 29.04 10.37 17.05
CA PHE A 174 29.89 9.33 16.48
C PHE A 174 29.99 9.43 14.95
N ARG A 175 28.88 9.68 14.23
CA ARG A 175 28.92 9.90 12.78
C ARG A 175 29.75 11.13 12.40
N LEU A 176 29.68 12.19 13.22
CA LEU A 176 30.52 13.37 13.03
C LEU A 176 32.00 13.04 13.24
N ALA A 177 32.32 12.22 14.26
CA ALA A 177 33.68 11.74 14.50
C ALA A 177 34.22 10.91 13.32
N LEU A 178 33.41 10.00 12.74
CA LEU A 178 33.79 9.25 11.53
C LEU A 178 34.04 10.19 10.34
N LYS A 179 33.15 11.16 10.10
CA LYS A 179 33.29 12.11 8.99
C LYS A 179 34.56 12.95 9.10
N ASN A 180 34.97 13.29 10.32
CA ASN A 180 36.17 14.09 10.58
C ASN A 180 37.46 13.24 10.63
N ASN A 181 37.35 11.91 10.62
CA ASN A 181 38.50 11.01 10.71
C ASN A 181 38.36 9.85 9.69
N PRO A 182 38.85 10.03 8.45
CA PRO A 182 38.70 9.04 7.38
C PRO A 182 39.32 7.67 7.69
N ASP A 183 40.39 7.62 8.50
CA ASP A 183 41.02 6.38 8.91
C ASP A 183 40.09 5.56 9.84
N LEU A 184 39.53 6.22 10.85
CA LEU A 184 38.52 5.64 11.74
C LEU A 184 37.30 5.15 10.96
N GLU A 185 36.85 5.93 9.97
CA GLU A 185 35.76 5.59 9.07
C GLU A 185 36.05 4.33 8.26
N SER A 186 37.22 4.26 7.61
CA SER A 186 37.66 3.10 6.82
C SER A 186 37.69 1.83 7.66
N ARG A 187 38.22 1.91 8.89
CA ARG A 187 38.36 0.79 9.82
C ARG A 187 37.02 0.31 10.40
N LEU A 188 36.15 1.22 10.86
CA LEU A 188 34.93 0.85 11.57
C LEU A 188 33.71 0.63 10.68
N ARG A 189 33.65 1.22 9.49
CA ARG A 189 32.52 1.04 8.55
C ARG A 189 32.17 -0.43 8.27
N PRO A 190 33.11 -1.33 7.90
CA PRO A 190 32.76 -2.72 7.64
C PRO A 190 32.21 -3.43 8.89
N ILE A 191 32.72 -3.11 10.08
CA ILE A 191 32.25 -3.67 11.36
C ILE A 191 30.83 -3.19 11.68
N ILE A 192 30.57 -1.89 11.53
CA ILE A 192 29.25 -1.29 11.76
C ILE A 192 28.21 -1.93 10.83
N GLU A 193 28.54 -2.10 9.55
CA GLU A 193 27.65 -2.73 8.57
C GLU A 193 27.39 -4.21 8.89
N ARG A 194 28.43 -4.96 9.26
CA ARG A 194 28.29 -6.36 9.71
C ARG A 194 27.39 -6.45 10.94
N ASN A 195 27.63 -5.65 11.98
CA ASN A 195 26.86 -5.70 13.22
C ASN A 195 25.42 -5.23 13.03
N ALA A 196 25.18 -4.25 12.14
CA ALA A 196 23.83 -3.86 11.77
C ALA A 196 23.08 -5.01 11.10
N LYS A 197 23.75 -5.77 10.23
CA LYS A 197 23.18 -6.98 9.62
C LYS A 197 22.85 -8.03 10.68
N VAL A 198 23.81 -8.37 11.54
CA VAL A 198 23.64 -9.33 12.64
C VAL A 198 22.51 -8.89 13.58
N ALA A 199 22.47 -7.63 13.99
CA ALA A 199 21.43 -7.13 14.90
C ALA A 199 20.03 -7.16 14.27
N VAL A 200 19.88 -7.03 12.95
CA VAL A 200 18.59 -7.24 12.27
C VAL A 200 18.27 -8.74 12.17
N VAL A 201 19.27 -9.58 11.94
CA VAL A 201 19.16 -11.05 11.95
C VAL A 201 18.71 -11.57 13.33
N VAL A 202 19.25 -11.01 14.39
CA VAL A 202 18.95 -11.36 15.78
C VAL A 202 17.72 -10.60 16.31
N GLY A 203 17.54 -9.31 16.02
CA GLY A 203 16.50 -8.49 16.67
C GLY A 203 15.08 -8.70 16.14
N SER A 204 14.90 -9.16 14.91
CA SER A 204 13.55 -9.31 14.37
C SER A 204 12.86 -10.52 14.99
N ARG A 205 11.63 -10.38 15.54
CA ARG A 205 10.76 -11.49 15.97
C ARG A 205 10.56 -12.58 14.90
N LYS A 206 11.01 -12.32 13.66
CA LYS A 206 11.14 -13.29 12.55
C LYS A 206 12.45 -14.10 12.60
N ARG A 207 13.10 -14.27 13.77
CA ARG A 207 14.30 -15.12 13.98
C ARG A 207 14.18 -16.51 13.36
N ARG A 208 12.95 -17.02 13.20
CA ARG A 208 12.70 -18.36 12.65
C ARG A 208 12.60 -18.41 11.12
N ILE A 209 12.76 -17.29 10.42
CA ILE A 209 12.68 -17.28 8.96
C ILE A 209 14.12 -17.41 8.42
N SER A 210 14.59 -18.66 8.31
CA SER A 210 15.86 -19.03 7.68
C SER A 210 15.81 -18.92 6.15
N HIS A 211 14.62 -18.87 5.56
CA HIS A 211 14.42 -18.85 4.12
C HIS A 211 13.39 -17.79 3.71
N CYS A 212 13.54 -17.20 2.53
CA CYS A 212 12.58 -16.22 2.03
C CYS A 212 11.26 -16.87 1.60
N LYS A 213 10.27 -16.07 1.19
CA LYS A 213 8.97 -16.57 0.70
C LYS A 213 9.09 -17.57 -0.46
N TYR A 214 10.21 -17.58 -1.19
CA TYR A 214 10.45 -18.47 -2.32
C TYR A 214 11.41 -19.62 -2.01
N GLY A 215 11.79 -19.81 -0.74
CA GLY A 215 12.64 -20.93 -0.33
C GLY A 215 14.15 -20.73 -0.51
N HIS A 216 14.62 -19.54 -0.88
CA HIS A 216 16.06 -19.26 -0.84
C HIS A 216 16.52 -19.00 0.59
N GLU A 217 17.62 -19.61 0.98
CA GLU A 217 18.26 -19.43 2.28
C GLU A 217 18.67 -17.96 2.49
N LEU A 218 18.34 -17.42 3.66
CA LEU A 218 18.66 -16.05 4.09
C LEU A 218 19.98 -16.04 4.86
N THR A 219 21.06 -16.40 4.17
CA THR A 219 22.44 -16.28 4.69
C THR A 219 22.84 -14.80 4.81
N ILE A 220 23.99 -14.50 5.41
CA ILE A 220 24.52 -13.13 5.51
C ILE A 220 24.78 -12.54 4.11
N GLU A 221 25.18 -13.39 3.16
CA GLU A 221 25.48 -13.05 1.77
C GLU A 221 24.21 -12.89 0.93
N ASN A 222 23.13 -13.60 1.28
CA ASN A 222 21.87 -13.60 0.55
C ASN A 222 20.77 -12.73 1.19
N THR A 223 21.07 -12.07 2.31
CA THR A 223 20.13 -11.20 3.01
C THR A 223 20.47 -9.73 2.81
N GLY A 224 19.61 -9.03 2.07
CA GLY A 224 19.62 -7.58 2.01
C GLY A 224 18.74 -6.98 3.10
N ILE A 225 19.08 -5.77 3.57
CA ILE A 225 18.26 -5.00 4.50
C ILE A 225 17.78 -3.75 3.80
N LYS A 226 16.47 -3.54 3.74
CA LYS A 226 15.91 -2.32 3.14
C LYS A 226 16.25 -1.12 4.03
N PRO A 227 16.85 -0.04 3.49
CA PRO A 227 17.18 1.15 4.26
C PRO A 227 15.96 1.81 4.90
N SER A 228 14.80 1.75 4.24
CA SER A 228 13.60 2.48 4.63
C SER A 228 12.95 1.96 5.91
N ASN A 229 12.95 0.65 6.14
CA ASN A 229 12.22 0.04 7.25
C ASN A 229 13.00 -1.07 7.97
N GLY A 230 14.26 -1.31 7.61
CA GLY A 230 15.09 -2.36 8.18
C GLY A 230 14.59 -3.79 7.90
N SER A 231 13.63 -3.97 6.99
CA SER A 231 13.12 -5.30 6.66
C SER A 231 14.13 -6.09 5.82
N ARG A 232 14.25 -7.39 6.11
CA ARG A 232 15.07 -8.31 5.32
C ARG A 232 14.40 -8.58 3.97
N PHE A 233 15.21 -8.71 2.93
CA PHE A 233 14.80 -9.23 1.64
C PHE A 233 15.86 -10.17 1.10
N CYS A 234 15.46 -11.18 0.35
CA CYS A 234 16.40 -12.12 -0.26
C CYS A 234 17.05 -11.46 -1.48
N LEU A 235 18.39 -11.44 -1.52
CA LEU A 235 19.16 -10.90 -2.64
C LEU A 235 19.00 -11.74 -3.89
N THR A 236 18.94 -13.07 -3.80
CA THR A 236 18.60 -13.95 -4.93
C THR A 236 17.25 -13.58 -5.51
N CYS A 237 16.19 -13.56 -4.69
CA CYS A 237 14.88 -13.08 -5.14
C CYS A 237 14.94 -11.67 -5.72
N ASN A 238 15.70 -10.77 -5.11
CA ASN A 238 15.81 -9.43 -5.63
C ASN A 238 16.54 -9.43 -6.98
N ARG A 239 17.57 -10.24 -7.20
CA ARG A 239 18.23 -10.36 -8.51
C ARG A 239 17.30 -11.01 -9.55
N THR A 240 16.57 -12.05 -9.16
CA THR A 240 15.65 -12.78 -10.04
C THR A 240 14.41 -11.96 -10.39
N PHE A 241 13.85 -11.20 -9.43
CA PHE A 241 12.58 -10.49 -9.59
C PHE A 241 12.74 -8.98 -9.78
N ALA A 242 13.82 -8.34 -9.31
CA ALA A 242 14.15 -6.98 -9.72
C ALA A 242 14.72 -7.05 -11.14
N GLY A 243 13.79 -7.02 -12.10
CA GLY A 243 14.08 -7.35 -13.49
C GLY A 243 13.40 -8.62 -13.97
N ALA A 244 12.34 -9.11 -13.29
CA ALA A 244 11.48 -10.13 -13.87
C ALA A 244 11.18 -9.76 -15.34
N PRO A 245 11.34 -10.70 -16.29
CA PRO A 245 11.31 -10.39 -17.70
C PRO A 245 10.00 -9.70 -18.04
N VAL A 246 10.11 -8.58 -18.73
CA VAL A 246 8.95 -7.80 -19.12
C VAL A 246 8.29 -8.53 -20.28
N THR A 247 7.11 -9.09 -20.02
CA THR A 247 6.37 -9.84 -21.03
C THR A 247 5.84 -8.89 -22.12
N PRO A 248 5.64 -9.36 -23.37
CA PRO A 248 5.02 -8.56 -24.42
C PRO A 248 3.67 -7.96 -23.99
N GLN A 249 2.84 -8.75 -23.31
CA GLN A 249 1.55 -8.29 -22.79
C GLN A 249 1.68 -7.10 -21.81
N MET A 250 2.71 -7.08 -20.98
CA MET A 250 2.97 -5.93 -20.09
C MET A 250 3.33 -4.68 -20.89
N LEU A 251 4.12 -4.82 -21.96
CA LEU A 251 4.48 -3.71 -22.84
C LEU A 251 3.24 -3.14 -23.55
N ASP A 252 2.36 -4.02 -24.06
CA ASP A 252 1.13 -3.61 -24.74
C ASP A 252 0.16 -2.91 -23.76
N ASN A 253 0.06 -3.40 -22.52
CA ASN A 253 -0.75 -2.76 -21.49
C ASN A 253 -0.20 -1.38 -21.10
N VAL A 254 1.13 -1.25 -21.04
CA VAL A 254 1.80 0.03 -20.78
C VAL A 254 1.54 1.01 -21.92
N GLU A 255 1.71 0.59 -23.17
CA GLU A 255 1.43 1.43 -24.34
C GLU A 255 -0.03 1.88 -24.36
N ARG A 256 -0.99 0.96 -24.16
CA ARG A 256 -2.41 1.30 -24.08
C ARG A 256 -2.69 2.31 -22.96
N GLY A 257 -2.05 2.13 -21.81
CA GLY A 257 -2.14 3.08 -20.70
C GLY A 257 -1.65 4.48 -21.08
N LEU A 258 -0.50 4.57 -21.75
CA LEU A 258 0.04 5.83 -22.25
C LEU A 258 -0.89 6.49 -23.28
N LEU A 259 -1.44 5.70 -24.22
CA LEU A 259 -2.42 6.15 -25.20
C LEU A 259 -3.70 6.70 -24.56
N THR A 260 -4.12 6.13 -23.43
CA THR A 260 -5.28 6.61 -22.65
C THR A 260 -4.96 7.83 -21.78
N GLY A 261 -3.72 8.33 -21.80
CA GLY A 261 -3.29 9.49 -21.02
C GLY A 261 -2.88 9.18 -19.57
N MET A 262 -2.70 7.91 -19.20
CA MET A 262 -2.12 7.56 -17.89
C MET A 262 -0.70 8.09 -17.78
N SER A 263 -0.31 8.54 -16.59
CA SER A 263 1.07 8.94 -16.35
C SER A 263 1.98 7.73 -16.14
N VAL A 264 3.29 7.92 -16.33
CA VAL A 264 4.28 6.89 -15.94
C VAL A 264 4.15 6.51 -14.47
N GLY A 265 3.81 7.47 -13.60
CA GLY A 265 3.56 7.20 -12.19
C GLY A 265 2.43 6.19 -11.99
N ASP A 266 1.32 6.35 -12.70
CA ASP A 266 0.15 5.46 -12.61
C ASP A 266 0.45 4.05 -13.14
N LEU A 267 1.34 3.93 -14.12
CA LEU A 267 1.74 2.65 -14.70
C LEU A 267 2.82 1.93 -13.88
N THR A 268 3.65 2.68 -13.16
CA THR A 268 4.86 2.15 -12.47
C THR A 268 4.75 2.05 -10.96
N THR A 269 3.81 2.76 -10.35
CA THR A 269 3.64 2.85 -8.89
C THR A 269 2.30 2.24 -8.49
N PRO A 270 2.24 1.37 -7.47
CA PRO A 270 0.96 0.90 -6.93
C PRO A 270 0.14 2.08 -6.37
N ARG A 271 -1.10 2.21 -6.81
CA ARG A 271 -2.11 3.15 -6.28
C ARG A 271 -3.42 2.42 -6.01
N ASP A 272 -4.11 2.82 -4.94
CA ASP A 272 -5.46 2.33 -4.60
C ASP A 272 -5.57 0.81 -4.52
N GLY A 273 -4.53 0.15 -3.99
CA GLY A 273 -4.46 -1.32 -3.89
C GLY A 273 -4.26 -2.05 -5.23
N LYS A 274 -4.24 -1.34 -6.37
CA LYS A 274 -3.92 -1.91 -7.68
C LYS A 274 -2.42 -2.12 -7.79
N ARG A 275 -2.05 -3.26 -8.39
CA ARG A 275 -0.66 -3.54 -8.75
C ARG A 275 -0.25 -2.68 -9.95
N PRO A 276 0.99 -2.18 -10.00
CA PRO A 276 1.46 -1.46 -11.18
C PRO A 276 1.52 -2.42 -12.38
N THR A 277 1.29 -1.89 -13.59
CA THR A 277 1.39 -2.67 -14.83
C THR A 277 2.82 -3.20 -15.03
N ILE A 278 3.81 -2.39 -14.65
CA ILE A 278 5.24 -2.72 -14.69
C ILE A 278 5.92 -2.03 -13.51
N THR A 279 6.98 -2.59 -12.92
CA THR A 279 7.72 -1.88 -11.88
C THR A 279 8.58 -0.75 -12.48
N TYR A 280 8.89 0.29 -11.70
CA TYR A 280 9.78 1.36 -12.17
C TYR A 280 11.17 0.85 -12.61
N ALA A 281 11.70 -0.20 -11.95
CA ALA A 281 12.96 -0.82 -12.34
C ALA A 281 12.85 -1.49 -13.72
N GLN A 282 11.79 -2.26 -13.96
CA GLN A 282 11.52 -2.88 -15.26
C GLN A 282 11.30 -1.83 -16.36
N TRP A 283 10.54 -0.77 -16.07
CA TRP A 283 10.37 0.37 -16.96
C TRP A 283 11.71 1.01 -17.35
N ARG A 284 12.58 1.24 -16.36
CA ARG A 284 13.92 1.79 -16.59
C ARG A 284 14.77 0.89 -17.47
N THR A 285 14.77 -0.42 -17.20
CA THR A 285 15.50 -1.40 -17.99
C THR A 285 15.00 -1.45 -19.43
N VAL A 286 13.69 -1.62 -19.64
CA VAL A 286 13.09 -1.67 -20.98
C VAL A 286 13.44 -0.43 -21.79
N ARG A 287 13.27 0.76 -21.23
CA ARG A 287 13.58 2.00 -21.95
C ARG A 287 15.06 2.10 -22.36
N ARG A 288 15.98 1.55 -21.55
CA ARG A 288 17.42 1.58 -21.83
C ARG A 288 17.88 0.51 -22.80
N THR A 289 17.34 -0.69 -22.70
CA THR A 289 17.81 -1.86 -23.46
C THR A 289 17.02 -2.10 -24.75
N ARG A 290 15.83 -1.49 -24.89
CA ARG A 290 14.93 -1.69 -26.04
C ARG A 290 14.54 -0.35 -26.67
N PRO A 291 15.35 0.17 -27.61
CA PRO A 291 15.09 1.46 -28.26
C PRO A 291 13.78 1.44 -29.08
N ASP A 292 13.44 0.30 -29.69
CA ASP A 292 12.18 0.04 -30.40
C ASP A 292 10.96 0.31 -29.51
N ILE A 293 10.97 -0.24 -28.29
CA ILE A 293 9.89 -0.08 -27.32
C ILE A 293 9.89 1.33 -26.73
N ASN A 294 11.06 1.93 -26.51
CA ASN A 294 11.15 3.30 -26.03
C ASN A 294 10.53 4.28 -27.03
N GLU A 295 10.79 4.10 -28.33
CA GLU A 295 10.17 4.88 -29.40
C GLU A 295 8.66 4.64 -29.47
N ARG A 296 8.22 3.39 -29.40
CA ARG A 296 6.80 3.03 -29.32
C ARG A 296 6.09 3.74 -28.16
N PHE A 297 6.69 3.72 -26.95
CA PHE A 297 6.16 4.43 -25.79
C PHE A 297 6.13 5.95 -25.99
N MET A 298 7.16 6.54 -26.61
CA MET A 298 7.21 7.96 -26.93
C MET A 298 6.04 8.38 -27.83
N ARG A 299 5.75 7.60 -28.89
CA ARG A 299 4.62 7.84 -29.79
C ARG A 299 3.26 7.66 -29.11
N ALA A 300 3.20 6.83 -28.08
CA ALA A 300 1.99 6.57 -27.29
C ALA A 300 1.71 7.63 -26.22
N LEU A 301 2.64 8.54 -25.90
CA LEU A 301 2.44 9.52 -24.84
C LEU A 301 1.29 10.49 -25.18
N ARG A 302 0.29 10.59 -24.30
CA ARG A 302 -0.76 11.62 -24.36
C ARG A 302 -0.78 12.54 -23.15
N ASN A 303 -0.16 12.13 -22.05
CA ASN A 303 -0.14 12.91 -20.81
C ASN A 303 0.96 14.01 -20.85
N PRO A 304 0.63 15.31 -20.74
CA PRO A 304 1.60 16.40 -20.84
C PRO A 304 2.73 16.33 -19.81
N ALA A 305 2.43 15.93 -18.57
CA ALA A 305 3.44 15.78 -17.53
C ALA A 305 4.41 14.64 -17.86
N THR A 306 3.91 13.58 -18.46
CA THR A 306 4.74 12.46 -18.92
C THR A 306 5.59 12.85 -20.12
N ILE A 307 5.01 13.55 -21.11
CA ILE A 307 5.75 14.08 -22.26
C ILE A 307 6.93 14.94 -21.79
N ARG A 308 6.68 15.89 -20.87
CA ARG A 308 7.75 16.71 -20.27
C ARG A 308 8.83 15.86 -19.59
N SER A 309 8.45 14.85 -18.82
CA SER A 309 9.40 13.94 -18.17
C SER A 309 10.28 13.21 -19.19
N PHE A 310 9.68 12.72 -20.27
CA PHE A 310 10.38 12.02 -21.34
C PHE A 310 11.31 12.93 -22.15
N MET A 311 10.94 14.19 -22.35
CA MET A 311 11.72 15.19 -23.08
C MET A 311 12.81 15.86 -22.22
N SER A 312 12.77 15.72 -20.89
CA SER A 312 13.78 16.31 -20.02
C SER A 312 15.18 15.78 -20.34
N GLY A 313 16.21 16.63 -20.23
CA GLY A 313 17.61 16.23 -20.45
C GLY A 313 18.08 15.10 -19.53
N ASN A 314 17.37 14.87 -18.42
CA ASN A 314 17.62 13.81 -17.44
C ASN A 314 16.76 12.55 -17.66
N THR A 315 16.13 12.40 -18.84
CA THR A 315 15.30 11.23 -19.16
C THR A 315 16.10 9.93 -19.15
N ILE A 316 15.45 8.83 -18.77
CA ILE A 316 16.07 7.51 -18.56
C ILE A 316 16.79 6.97 -19.80
N ALA A 317 16.24 7.26 -20.99
CA ALA A 317 16.75 6.85 -22.29
C ALA A 317 16.27 7.85 -23.34
N ARG A 318 17.18 8.75 -23.74
CA ARG A 318 16.93 9.75 -24.78
C ARG A 318 16.91 9.04 -26.13
N VAL A 319 15.94 9.37 -26.99
CA VAL A 319 15.93 8.93 -28.39
C VAL A 319 16.65 10.02 -29.20
N PRO A 320 17.85 9.75 -29.74
CA PRO A 320 18.58 10.73 -30.56
C PRO A 320 17.76 11.14 -31.78
N GLY A 321 17.82 12.41 -32.19
CA GLY A 321 17.12 12.92 -33.37
C GLY A 321 15.61 13.11 -33.22
N LEU A 322 14.99 12.57 -32.16
CA LEU A 322 13.59 12.81 -31.85
C LEU A 322 13.43 14.12 -31.09
N THR A 323 13.62 15.23 -31.79
CA THR A 323 13.06 16.52 -31.37
C THR A 323 11.57 16.42 -31.62
N LEU A 324 10.82 15.85 -30.66
CA LEU A 324 9.41 16.21 -30.57
C LEU A 324 9.41 17.73 -30.51
N ALA A 325 8.86 18.39 -31.53
CA ALA A 325 8.59 19.81 -31.44
C ALA A 325 8.01 20.05 -30.04
N ALA A 326 8.50 21.09 -29.34
CA ALA A 326 7.86 21.57 -28.10
C ALA A 326 6.35 21.41 -28.28
N PRO A 327 5.57 20.91 -27.31
CA PRO A 327 4.21 20.40 -27.54
C PRO A 327 3.32 21.46 -28.20
N VAL A 328 3.45 21.61 -29.52
CA VAL A 328 2.59 22.37 -30.40
C VAL A 328 1.61 21.30 -30.81
N ASP A 329 0.43 21.39 -30.21
CA ASP A 329 -0.81 20.80 -30.69
C ASP A 329 -0.61 19.42 -31.34
N PHE A 330 -0.63 18.38 -30.50
CA PHE A 330 -0.71 17.01 -31.00
C PHE A 330 -2.07 16.83 -31.71
N VAL A 331 -2.11 17.20 -32.99
CA VAL A 331 -3.25 16.99 -33.88
C VAL A 331 -3.15 15.54 -34.36
N ARG A 332 -4.13 14.69 -34.00
CA ARG A 332 -4.21 13.33 -34.56
C ARG A 332 -4.52 13.42 -36.05
N SER A 333 -3.56 13.06 -36.88
CA SER A 333 -3.77 12.95 -38.33
C SER A 333 -4.70 11.79 -38.70
N ASP A 334 -4.81 10.78 -37.82
CA ASP A 334 -5.67 9.60 -37.97
C ASP A 334 -7.14 9.85 -37.59
N ALA A 335 -7.43 10.91 -36.84
CA ALA A 335 -8.80 11.29 -36.53
C ALA A 335 -9.38 12.16 -37.65
N PRO A 336 -10.59 11.85 -38.16
CA PRO A 336 -11.26 12.72 -39.12
C PRO A 336 -11.54 14.09 -38.50
N LEU A 337 -11.63 15.12 -39.34
CA LEU A 337 -12.06 16.44 -38.88
C LEU A 337 -13.43 16.32 -38.20
N TYR A 338 -13.53 16.80 -36.97
CA TYR A 338 -14.80 16.82 -36.28
C TYR A 338 -15.77 17.75 -37.01
N VAL A 339 -16.96 17.23 -37.32
CA VAL A 339 -18.08 17.99 -37.88
C VAL A 339 -19.14 18.08 -36.77
N PRO A 340 -19.46 19.28 -36.28
CA PRO A 340 -20.52 19.46 -35.28
C PRO A 340 -21.85 18.90 -35.78
N GLN A 341 -22.52 18.14 -34.92
CA GLN A 341 -23.85 17.58 -35.10
C GLN A 341 -24.84 18.33 -34.21
N GLU A 342 -26.10 18.37 -34.63
CA GLU A 342 -27.18 18.86 -33.79
C GLU A 342 -27.28 18.02 -32.50
N GLY A 343 -27.38 18.66 -31.34
CA GLY A 343 -27.40 17.98 -30.04
C GLY A 343 -26.03 17.74 -29.39
N ASP A 344 -24.92 18.12 -30.04
CA ASP A 344 -23.57 17.88 -29.49
C ASP A 344 -23.30 18.65 -28.20
N TYR A 345 -23.81 19.88 -28.08
CA TYR A 345 -23.66 20.64 -26.85
C TYR A 345 -24.38 19.93 -25.70
N GLU A 346 -25.61 19.47 -25.90
CA GLU A 346 -26.40 18.73 -24.91
C GLU A 346 -25.74 17.42 -24.51
N TRP A 347 -25.20 16.68 -25.49
CA TRP A 347 -24.43 15.47 -25.24
C TRP A 347 -23.18 15.76 -24.40
N LEU A 348 -22.35 16.72 -24.78
CA LEU A 348 -21.15 17.10 -24.02
C LEU A 348 -21.49 17.63 -22.63
N TYR A 349 -22.53 18.45 -22.53
CA TYR A 349 -23.03 18.99 -21.27
C TYR A 349 -23.54 17.89 -20.34
N SER A 350 -24.12 16.82 -20.88
CA SER A 350 -24.56 15.64 -20.12
C SER A 350 -23.40 14.86 -19.47
N LEU A 351 -22.18 14.97 -20.02
CA LEU A 351 -20.97 14.33 -19.47
C LEU A 351 -20.37 15.10 -18.28
N THR A 352 -20.81 16.33 -18.05
CA THR A 352 -20.36 17.15 -16.91
C THR A 352 -21.26 16.93 -15.70
N PRO A 353 -20.72 16.70 -14.49
CA PRO A 353 -21.54 16.47 -13.30
C PRO A 353 -22.41 17.66 -12.91
N ARG A 354 -23.64 17.39 -12.45
CA ARG A 354 -24.61 18.41 -12.02
C ARG A 354 -24.19 19.21 -10.78
N TYR A 355 -23.25 18.71 -9.97
CA TYR A 355 -22.75 19.43 -8.80
C TYR A 355 -21.84 20.61 -9.15
N LEU A 356 -21.34 20.67 -10.39
CA LEU A 356 -20.55 21.80 -10.88
C LEU A 356 -21.48 22.97 -11.21
N GLN A 357 -21.03 24.20 -10.92
CA GLN A 357 -21.74 25.41 -11.34
C GLN A 357 -21.91 25.43 -12.86
N ARG A 358 -23.03 25.98 -13.34
CA ARG A 358 -23.33 26.04 -14.79
C ARG A 358 -22.17 26.62 -15.60
N SER A 359 -21.56 27.71 -15.14
CA SER A 359 -20.40 28.33 -15.80
C SER A 359 -19.19 27.40 -15.92
N ALA A 360 -18.89 26.61 -14.88
CA ALA A 360 -17.81 25.63 -14.93
C ALA A 360 -18.11 24.46 -15.88
N ARG A 361 -19.39 24.07 -15.96
CA ARG A 361 -19.83 23.05 -16.93
C ARG A 361 -19.70 23.57 -18.36
N ASP A 362 -20.08 24.82 -18.60
CA ASP A 362 -19.95 25.49 -19.90
C ASP A 362 -18.48 25.62 -20.33
N GLU A 363 -17.59 25.97 -19.40
CA GLU A 363 -16.14 26.02 -19.62
C GLU A 363 -15.58 24.65 -20.03
N ILE A 364 -15.91 23.58 -19.28
CA ILE A 364 -15.49 22.22 -19.61
C ILE A 364 -16.06 21.76 -20.97
N VAL A 365 -17.31 22.11 -21.30
CA VAL A 365 -17.89 21.78 -22.61
C VAL A 365 -17.17 22.53 -23.73
N GLY A 366 -16.82 23.80 -23.54
CA GLY A 366 -15.99 24.57 -24.47
C GLY A 366 -14.64 23.90 -24.71
N ASP A 367 -13.95 23.47 -23.66
CA ASP A 367 -12.67 22.76 -23.75
C ASP A 367 -12.80 21.41 -24.46
N LEU A 368 -13.90 20.67 -24.23
CA LEU A 368 -14.16 19.41 -24.93
C LEU A 368 -14.39 19.63 -26.43
N PHE A 369 -15.08 20.72 -26.81
CA PHE A 369 -15.23 21.11 -28.21
C PHE A 369 -13.88 21.42 -28.86
N LEU A 370 -13.01 22.16 -28.17
CA LEU A 370 -11.67 22.47 -28.68
C LEU A 370 -10.84 21.20 -28.89
N GLU A 371 -10.87 20.26 -27.94
CA GLU A 371 -10.16 18.98 -28.08
C GLU A 371 -10.68 18.13 -29.26
N LEU A 372 -11.97 18.22 -29.59
CA LEU A 372 -12.57 17.57 -30.77
C LEU A 372 -12.15 18.25 -32.08
N VAL A 373 -12.23 19.58 -32.14
CA VAL A 373 -11.89 20.36 -33.34
C VAL A 373 -10.40 20.27 -33.66
N GLU A 374 -9.54 20.31 -32.65
CA GLU A 374 -8.10 20.15 -32.77
C GLU A 374 -7.67 18.68 -32.99
N ARG A 375 -8.63 17.76 -33.07
CA ARG A 375 -8.39 16.32 -33.24
C ARG A 375 -7.48 15.74 -32.15
N ARG A 376 -7.54 16.27 -30.93
CA ARG A 376 -6.82 15.69 -29.79
C ARG A 376 -7.56 14.46 -29.26
N VAL A 377 -8.88 14.47 -29.36
CA VAL A 377 -9.76 13.36 -28.99
C VAL A 377 -10.73 13.03 -30.13
N ASP A 378 -11.06 11.76 -30.30
CA ASP A 378 -12.18 11.33 -31.15
C ASP A 378 -13.48 11.31 -30.33
N ARG A 379 -14.64 11.22 -31.01
CA ARG A 379 -15.95 11.21 -30.33
C ARG A 379 -16.05 10.09 -29.28
N ALA A 380 -15.40 8.94 -29.52
CA ALA A 380 -15.40 7.82 -28.58
C ALA A 380 -14.56 8.08 -27.32
N GLY A 381 -13.49 8.87 -27.42
CA GLY A 381 -12.61 9.25 -26.30
C GLY A 381 -13.13 10.41 -25.44
N VAL A 382 -14.14 11.15 -25.90
CA VAL A 382 -14.72 12.31 -25.20
C VAL A 382 -15.12 12.01 -23.75
N PRO A 383 -15.81 10.89 -23.40
CA PRO A 383 -16.18 10.61 -22.01
C PRO A 383 -14.98 10.47 -21.07
N ALA A 384 -13.85 9.94 -21.56
CA ALA A 384 -12.62 9.85 -20.78
C ALA A 384 -11.95 11.22 -20.63
N CYS A 385 -11.98 12.04 -21.68
CA CYS A 385 -11.50 13.42 -21.65
C CYS A 385 -12.29 14.28 -20.66
N ALA A 386 -13.63 14.18 -20.67
CA ALA A 386 -14.52 14.90 -19.75
C ALA A 386 -14.20 14.56 -18.29
N LYS A 387 -14.03 13.28 -17.96
CA LYS A 387 -13.62 12.85 -16.61
C LYS A 387 -12.28 13.45 -16.18
N ARG A 388 -11.31 13.53 -17.09
CA ARG A 388 -10.00 14.14 -16.82
C ARG A 388 -10.12 15.64 -16.56
N MET A 389 -10.90 16.36 -17.36
CA MET A 389 -11.12 17.81 -17.21
C MET A 389 -11.85 18.14 -15.90
N VAL A 390 -12.90 17.38 -15.58
CA VAL A 390 -13.61 17.51 -14.29
C VAL A 390 -12.66 17.29 -13.10
N ALA A 391 -11.81 16.25 -13.18
CA ALA A 391 -10.83 15.98 -12.14
C ALA A 391 -9.77 17.10 -12.02
N ALA A 392 -9.34 17.69 -13.14
CA ALA A 392 -8.43 18.83 -13.15
C ALA A 392 -9.09 20.07 -12.54
N TYR A 393 -10.31 20.39 -12.95
CA TYR A 393 -11.11 21.49 -12.41
C TYR A 393 -11.25 21.39 -10.89
N ASN A 394 -11.65 20.22 -10.39
CA ASN A 394 -11.80 19.98 -8.94
C ASN A 394 -10.47 20.16 -8.17
N LYS A 395 -9.34 19.82 -8.80
CA LYS A 395 -8.02 19.95 -8.20
C LYS A 395 -7.56 21.41 -8.12
N GLU A 396 -7.87 22.20 -9.14
CA GLU A 396 -7.52 23.64 -9.21
C GLU A 396 -8.47 24.52 -8.42
N ASN A 397 -9.69 24.03 -8.20
CA ASN A 397 -10.73 24.69 -7.41
C ASN A 397 -11.04 23.90 -6.12
N PRO A 398 -10.05 23.63 -5.24
CA PRO A 398 -10.27 22.84 -4.03
C PRO A 398 -11.25 23.53 -3.06
N MET A 399 -11.32 24.86 -3.10
CA MET A 399 -12.30 25.66 -2.34
C MET A 399 -13.74 25.51 -2.85
N LYS A 400 -13.94 24.91 -4.03
CA LYS A 400 -15.24 24.52 -4.60
C LYS A 400 -15.44 23.00 -4.61
N ALA A 401 -14.48 22.23 -4.08
CA ALA A 401 -14.63 20.80 -3.89
C ALA A 401 -15.56 20.57 -2.68
N TYR A 402 -16.81 20.30 -2.99
CA TYR A 402 -17.88 20.06 -2.04
C TYR A 402 -17.62 18.80 -1.19
N GLY A 403 -17.60 18.92 0.14
CA GLY A 403 -17.70 17.77 1.06
C GLY A 403 -16.43 17.31 1.79
N ASP A 404 -15.35 18.09 1.80
CA ASP A 404 -14.20 17.84 2.69
C ASP A 404 -14.35 18.59 4.04
N ILE A 405 -13.64 18.15 5.08
CA ILE A 405 -13.63 18.74 6.42
C ILE A 405 -13.21 20.22 6.45
N ARG A 406 -12.60 20.70 5.35
CA ARG A 406 -12.16 22.08 5.15
C ARG A 406 -13.20 22.95 4.42
N THR A 407 -14.25 22.35 3.87
CA THR A 407 -15.36 22.99 3.14
C THR A 407 -16.65 22.19 3.36
N PRO A 408 -17.31 22.36 4.53
CA PRO A 408 -18.54 21.64 4.85
C PRO A 408 -19.63 21.95 3.81
N LEU A 409 -20.36 20.91 3.42
CA LEU A 409 -21.55 21.07 2.57
C LEU A 409 -22.59 21.93 3.30
N PRO A 410 -23.28 22.86 2.60
CA PRO A 410 -24.40 23.59 3.18
C PRO A 410 -25.50 22.61 3.62
N LEU A 411 -26.22 22.96 4.67
CA LEU A 411 -27.29 22.14 5.24
C LEU A 411 -28.43 21.88 4.24
N ASP A 412 -28.56 22.74 3.23
CA ASP A 412 -29.55 22.60 2.16
C ASP A 412 -29.12 21.64 1.04
N ALA A 413 -27.89 21.13 1.06
CA ALA A 413 -27.43 20.16 0.07
C ALA A 413 -28.12 18.80 0.25
N PRO A 414 -28.34 18.02 -0.83
CA PRO A 414 -28.86 16.66 -0.73
C PRO A 414 -28.01 15.79 0.21
N ALA A 415 -28.67 15.03 1.07
CA ALA A 415 -28.03 14.06 1.96
C ALA A 415 -27.37 12.91 1.18
N TYR A 416 -27.94 12.56 0.01
CA TYR A 416 -27.49 11.50 -0.88
C TYR A 416 -27.38 12.00 -2.33
N LEU A 417 -26.52 11.37 -3.14
CA LEU A 417 -26.23 11.78 -4.53
C LEU A 417 -27.47 11.74 -5.46
N ASP A 418 -28.48 11.00 -5.06
CA ASP A 418 -29.72 10.67 -5.77
C ASP A 418 -30.99 11.02 -4.98
N GLY A 419 -30.85 11.59 -3.78
CA GLY A 419 -31.97 11.93 -2.90
C GLY A 419 -32.42 13.39 -3.01
N THR A 420 -33.70 13.66 -2.72
CA THR A 420 -34.24 15.02 -2.55
C THR A 420 -34.17 15.52 -1.11
N ILE A 421 -33.86 14.62 -0.16
CA ILE A 421 -33.77 14.92 1.28
C ILE A 421 -32.55 15.82 1.51
N SER A 422 -32.77 16.97 2.13
CA SER A 422 -31.71 17.91 2.48
C SER A 422 -30.96 17.44 3.73
N ARG A 423 -29.70 17.87 3.91
CA ARG A 423 -28.91 17.47 5.08
C ARG A 423 -29.49 18.02 6.38
N VAL A 424 -30.14 19.18 6.37
CA VAL A 424 -30.81 19.75 7.56
C VAL A 424 -31.88 18.80 8.09
N GLU A 425 -32.58 18.09 7.20
CA GLU A 425 -33.60 17.10 7.57
C GLU A 425 -33.00 15.83 8.20
N THR A 426 -31.70 15.57 7.98
CA THR A 426 -30.98 14.44 8.60
C THR A 426 -30.30 14.80 9.93
N VAL A 427 -30.21 16.08 10.27
CA VAL A 427 -29.70 16.51 11.58
C VAL A 427 -30.84 16.38 12.59
N SER A 428 -30.95 15.21 13.22
CA SER A 428 -31.87 14.99 14.33
C SER A 428 -31.51 15.88 15.52
N ASP A 429 -32.52 16.53 16.12
CA ASP A 429 -32.45 17.34 17.34
C ASP A 429 -31.42 16.82 18.35
N GLY A 430 -30.37 17.59 18.63
CA GLY A 430 -29.39 17.21 19.66
C GLY A 430 -28.03 17.90 19.64
N LEU A 431 -27.74 18.79 18.70
CA LEU A 431 -26.45 19.50 18.68
C LEU A 431 -26.38 20.71 19.63
N TRP A 432 -27.50 21.12 20.23
CA TRP A 432 -27.57 22.28 21.14
C TRP A 432 -28.59 22.13 22.28
N VAL A 433 -28.60 20.99 22.97
CA VAL A 433 -29.25 20.86 24.30
C VAL A 433 -28.23 20.44 25.33
#